data_AF-A0A3M7QQM6-F1
#
_entry.id   AF-A0A3M7QQM6-F1
#
_cell.length_a   1.000
_cell.length_b   1.000
_cell.length_c   1.000
_cell.angle_alpha   90.00
_cell.angle_beta   90.00
_cell.angle_gamma   90.00
#
_symmetry.space_group_name_H-M   'P 1'
#
loop_
_entity.id
_entity.type
_entity.pdbx_description
1 polymer ?
#
loop_
_entity_poly.entity_id
_entity_poly.type
_entity_poly.pdbx_seq_one_letter_code
_entity_poly.pdbx_strand_id
1 'polypeptide(L)'
;MVDEIKQRCSLNSFSETNIKKIQVLQNSAIRFILKLKYDTPSKILHHEAFNKLKFLTVSNRLFELSERYVAGGLRHSVPLVINLVDEYKAGFESRYVEYQTPL
;
A
#
# COMPACT_ATOMS: atom_id res chain seq x y z
N MET A 1 8.30 6.79 1.25
CA MET A 1 7.12 6.31 2.01
C MET A 1 5.92 6.10 1.10
N VAL A 2 5.36 7.12 0.44
CA VAL A 2 4.23 6.92 -0.50
C VAL A 2 4.63 6.03 -1.67
N ASP A 3 5.81 6.21 -2.27
CA ASP A 3 6.27 5.35 -3.38
C ASP A 3 6.57 3.91 -2.94
N GLU A 4 7.10 3.73 -1.73
CA GLU A 4 7.34 2.42 -1.10
C GLU A 4 6.03 1.70 -0.75
N ILE A 5 5.04 2.42 -0.24
CA ILE A 5 3.68 1.90 0.02
C ILE A 5 2.96 1.66 -1.32
N LYS A 6 3.18 2.50 -2.33
CA LYS A 6 2.60 2.31 -3.68
C LYS A 6 3.09 1.02 -4.31
N GLN A 7 4.37 0.70 -4.12
CA GLN A 7 4.98 -0.54 -4.59
C GLN A 7 4.59 -1.77 -3.74
N ARG A 8 4.32 -1.60 -2.43
CA ARG A 8 3.95 -2.72 -1.53
C ARG A 8 2.45 -2.99 -1.39
N CYS A 9 1.58 -2.01 -1.64
CA CYS A 9 0.14 -2.08 -1.32
C CYS A 9 -0.78 -1.90 -2.55
N SER A 10 -0.30 -2.14 -3.76
CA SER A 10 -1.11 -2.08 -4.99
C SER A 10 -1.91 -0.78 -5.16
N LEU A 11 -1.36 0.36 -4.72
CA LEU A 11 -2.01 1.68 -4.87
C LEU A 11 -1.97 2.21 -6.31
N ASN A 12 -1.63 1.38 -7.30
CA ASN A 12 -1.60 1.75 -8.72
C ASN A 12 -2.99 2.09 -9.28
N SER A 13 -4.07 1.72 -8.57
CA SER A 13 -5.46 2.08 -8.90
C SER A 13 -5.87 3.49 -8.43
N PHE A 14 -5.08 4.15 -7.59
CA PHE A 14 -5.39 5.49 -7.11
C PHE A 14 -4.98 6.56 -8.14
N SER A 15 -5.87 7.51 -8.39
CA SER A 15 -5.55 8.68 -9.22
C SER A 15 -4.42 9.50 -8.60
N GLU A 16 -3.60 10.14 -9.44
CA GLU A 16 -2.45 10.92 -8.99
C GLU A 16 -2.83 12.04 -8.00
N THR A 17 -4.01 12.64 -8.18
CA THR A 17 -4.58 13.63 -7.26
C THR A 17 -4.82 13.05 -5.86
N ASN A 18 -5.37 11.84 -5.78
CA ASN A 18 -5.63 11.18 -4.50
C ASN A 18 -4.32 10.81 -3.80
N ILE A 19 -3.30 10.39 -4.56
CA ILE A 19 -1.95 10.13 -4.04
C ILE A 19 -1.37 11.39 -3.39
N LYS A 20 -1.44 12.55 -4.06
CA LYS A 20 -0.95 13.83 -3.53
C LYS A 20 -1.67 14.24 -2.24
N LYS A 21 -2.99 14.05 -2.17
CA LYS A 21 -3.78 14.33 -0.95
C LYS A 21 -3.35 13.45 0.22
N ILE A 22 -3.18 12.15 -0.01
CA ILE A 22 -2.71 11.20 1.01
C ILE A 22 -1.31 11.60 1.51
N GLN A 23 -0.41 12.00 0.61
CA GLN A 23 0.93 12.44 0.99
C GLN A 23 0.93 13.68 1.89
N VAL A 24 0.06 14.66 1.61
CA VAL A 24 -0.09 15.87 2.45
C VAL A 24 -0.58 15.50 3.85
N LEU A 25 -1.59 14.64 3.96
CA LEU A 25 -2.11 14.16 5.25
C LEU A 25 -1.05 13.40 6.04
N GLN A 26 -0.32 12.49 5.39
CA GLN A 26 0.77 11.75 6.03
C GLN A 26 1.88 12.68 6.54
N ASN A 27 2.30 13.65 5.73
CA ASN A 27 3.33 14.61 6.13
C ASN A 27 2.88 15.48 7.31
N SER A 28 1.61 15.88 7.35
CA SER A 28 1.03 16.62 8.48
C SER A 28 1.03 15.78 9.77
N ALA A 29 0.59 14.52 9.68
CA ALA A 29 0.59 13.60 10.82
C ALA A 29 2.00 13.34 11.36
N ILE A 30 2.98 13.10 10.48
CA ILE A 30 4.38 12.88 10.87
C ILE A 30 4.95 14.09 11.62
N ARG A 31 4.71 15.31 11.11
CA ARG A 31 5.15 16.55 11.78
C ARG A 31 4.55 16.67 13.18
N PHE A 32 3.26 16.39 13.31
CA PHE A 32 2.55 16.47 14.59
C PHE A 32 3.11 15.45 15.61
N ILE A 33 3.24 14.19 15.21
CA ILE A 33 3.72 13.10 16.07
C ILE A 33 5.16 13.35 16.53
N LEU A 34 6.02 13.79 15.61
CA LEU A 34 7.44 14.02 15.88
C LEU A 34 7.73 15.43 16.41
N LYS A 35 6.71 16.28 16.57
CA LYS A 35 6.81 17.68 17.00
C LYS A 35 7.81 18.49 16.15
N LEU A 36 7.79 18.29 14.83
CA LEU A 36 8.67 18.97 13.88
C LEU A 36 8.11 20.33 13.45
N LYS A 37 9.00 21.24 13.04
CA LYS A 37 8.57 22.55 12.53
C LYS A 37 7.78 22.41 11.23
N TYR A 38 6.87 23.34 10.97
CA TYR A 38 6.02 23.32 9.76
C TYR A 38 6.80 23.54 8.46
N ASP A 39 7.92 24.27 8.51
CA ASP A 39 8.82 24.54 7.39
C ASP A 39 9.73 23.35 7.02
N THR A 40 9.77 22.29 7.83
CA THR A 40 10.67 21.16 7.62
C THR A 40 10.39 20.48 6.26
N PRO A 41 11.36 20.35 5.35
CA PRO A 41 11.14 19.72 4.05
C PRO A 41 10.68 18.25 4.16
N SER A 42 9.80 17.82 3.26
CA SER A 42 9.23 16.45 3.25
C SER A 42 10.29 15.34 3.20
N LYS A 43 11.40 15.57 2.49
CA LYS A 43 12.53 14.64 2.40
C LYS A 43 13.14 14.32 3.77
N ILE A 44 13.22 15.32 4.65
CA ILE A 44 13.74 15.16 6.02
C ILE A 44 12.70 14.44 6.88
N LEU A 45 11.42 14.82 6.75
CA LEU A 45 10.31 14.14 7.45
C LEU A 45 10.31 12.64 7.18
N HIS A 46 10.54 12.23 5.93
CA HIS A 46 10.56 10.82 5.55
C HIS A 46 11.67 10.06 6.26
N HIS A 47 12.89 10.60 6.29
CA HIS A 47 14.01 9.94 6.97
C HIS A 47 13.78 9.86 8.48
N GLU A 48 13.27 10.94 9.06
CA GLU A 48 13.04 11.04 10.49
C GLU A 48 11.89 10.13 10.96
N ALA A 49 10.81 10.02 10.18
CA ALA A 49 9.75 9.05 10.39
C ALA A 49 10.25 7.61 10.32
N PHE A 50 11.08 7.29 9.31
CA PHE A 50 11.60 5.94 9.13
C PHE A 50 12.42 5.48 10.33
N ASN A 51 13.31 6.36 10.83
CA ASN A 51 14.20 6.06 11.94
C ASN A 51 13.49 6.13 13.30
N LYS A 52 12.73 7.20 13.57
CA LYS A 52 12.15 7.45 14.90
C LYS A 52 10.86 6.68 15.15
N LEU A 53 10.00 6.51 14.14
CA LEU A 53 8.73 5.79 14.29
C LEU A 53 8.87 4.28 14.07
N LYS A 54 10.11 3.78 13.87
CA LYS A 54 10.39 2.37 13.55
C LYS A 54 9.45 1.85 12.46
N PHE A 55 9.22 2.69 11.44
CA PHE A 55 8.18 2.47 10.43
C PHE A 55 8.36 1.13 9.71
N LEU A 56 9.61 0.72 9.49
CA LEU A 56 9.95 -0.59 8.93
C LEU A 56 9.43 -1.75 9.80
N THR A 57 9.60 -1.68 11.13
CA THR A 57 9.12 -2.71 12.06
C THR A 57 7.59 -2.80 12.06
N VAL A 58 6.91 -1.66 12.06
CA VAL A 58 5.44 -1.60 12.03
C VAL A 58 4.91 -2.13 10.69
N SER A 59 5.54 -1.73 9.58
CA SER A 59 5.15 -2.16 8.22
C SER A 59 5.36 -3.66 8.02
N ASN A 60 6.47 -4.22 8.52
CA ASN A 60 6.73 -5.65 8.42
C ASN A 60 5.73 -6.47 9.24
N ARG A 61 5.37 -6.01 10.45
CA ARG A 61 4.32 -6.66 11.25
C ARG A 61 2.95 -6.59 10.59
N LEU A 62 2.60 -5.44 10.00
CA LEU A 62 1.33 -5.27 9.30
C LEU A 62 1.23 -6.19 8.08
N PHE A 63 2.33 -6.31 7.32
CA PHE A 63 2.42 -7.21 6.19
C PHE A 63 2.24 -8.68 6.63
N GLU A 64 2.98 -9.13 7.64
CA GLU A 64 2.87 -10.49 8.18
C GLU A 64 1.46 -10.79 8.73
N LEU A 65 0.80 -9.81 9.34
CA LEU A 65 -0.60 -9.95 9.76
C LEU A 65 -1.54 -10.04 8.56
N SER A 66 -1.35 -9.22 7.53
CA SER A 66 -2.18 -9.25 6.32
C SER A 66 -2.08 -10.60 5.59
N GLU A 67 -0.88 -11.15 5.47
CA GLU A 67 -0.68 -12.48 4.88
C GLU A 67 -1.36 -13.56 5.71
N ARG A 68 -1.24 -13.52 7.05
CA ARG A 68 -1.92 -14.48 7.93
C ARG A 68 -3.44 -14.38 7.84
N TYR A 69 -3.99 -13.17 7.74
CA TYR A 69 -5.42 -12.96 7.57
C TYR A 69 -5.93 -13.49 6.22
N VAL A 70 -5.21 -13.22 5.13
CA VAL A 70 -5.54 -13.74 3.80
C VAL A 70 -5.44 -15.27 3.79
N ALA A 71 -4.35 -15.84 4.33
CA ALA A 71 -4.16 -17.28 4.39
C ALA A 71 -5.21 -17.98 5.28
N GLY A 72 -5.57 -17.39 6.42
CA GLY A 72 -6.66 -17.88 7.26
C GLY A 72 -8.02 -17.81 6.56
N GLY A 73 -8.30 -16.69 5.88
CA GLY A 73 -9.50 -16.52 5.05
C GLY A 73 -9.59 -17.57 3.94
N LEU A 74 -8.47 -17.89 3.28
CA LEU A 74 -8.39 -18.92 2.25
C LEU A 74 -8.47 -20.36 2.81
N ARG A 75 -8.00 -20.58 4.04
CA ARG A 75 -8.08 -21.91 4.69
C ARG A 75 -9.50 -22.24 5.16
N HIS A 76 -10.29 -21.21 5.45
CA HIS A 76 -11.65 -21.32 5.98
C HIS A 76 -12.73 -20.91 4.96
N SER A 77 -12.35 -20.55 3.74
CA SER A 77 -13.29 -20.26 2.68
C SER A 77 -13.86 -21.54 2.08
N VAL A 78 -15.10 -21.46 1.64
CA VAL A 78 -15.73 -22.52 0.85
C VAL A 78 -14.89 -22.69 -0.43
N PRO A 79 -14.47 -23.91 -0.81
CA PRO A 79 -13.60 -24.15 -1.97
C PRO A 79 -14.11 -23.50 -3.27
N LEU A 80 -15.43 -23.39 -3.43
CA LEU A 80 -16.07 -22.67 -4.54
C LEU A 80 -15.69 -21.19 -4.62
N VAL A 81 -15.59 -20.49 -3.48
CA VAL A 81 -15.23 -19.07 -3.44
C VAL A 81 -13.75 -18.86 -3.77
N ILE A 82 -12.88 -19.78 -3.35
CA ILE A 82 -11.46 -19.76 -3.74
C ILE A 82 -11.32 -19.93 -5.24
N ASN A 83 -11.94 -20.97 -5.80
CA ASN A 83 -11.89 -21.24 -7.24
C ASN A 83 -12.47 -20.08 -8.07
N LEU A 84 -13.58 -19.46 -7.62
CA LEU A 84 -14.16 -18.28 -8.27
C LEU A 84 -13.24 -17.07 -8.24
N VAL A 85 -12.55 -16.83 -7.11
CA VAL A 85 -11.60 -15.72 -6.98
C VAL A 85 -10.34 -15.96 -7.82
N ASP A 86 -9.83 -17.20 -7.85
CA ASP A 86 -8.67 -17.59 -8.66
C ASP A 86 -9.00 -17.54 -10.17
N GLU A 87 -10.17 -18.02 -10.58
CA GLU A 87 -10.65 -17.95 -11.97
C GLU A 87 -10.92 -16.49 -12.40
N TYR A 88 -11.50 -15.68 -11.52
CA TYR A 88 -11.64 -14.24 -11.76
C TYR A 88 -10.29 -13.55 -11.91
N LYS A 89 -9.30 -13.86 -11.06
CA LYS A 89 -7.95 -13.29 -11.12
C LYS A 89 -7.23 -13.72 -12.39
N ALA A 90 -7.29 -14.99 -12.76
CA ALA A 90 -6.70 -15.52 -13.99
C ALA A 90 -7.31 -14.87 -15.24
N GLY A 91 -8.64 -14.73 -15.29
CA GLY A 91 -9.31 -14.03 -16.39
C GLY A 91 -9.09 -12.51 -16.40
N PHE A 92 -8.80 -11.91 -15.24
CA PHE A 92 -8.46 -10.50 -15.14
C PHE A 92 -7.02 -10.23 -15.64
N GLU A 93 -6.07 -11.11 -15.30
CA GLU A 93 -4.69 -11.04 -15.79
C GLU A 93 -4.60 -11.28 -17.31
N SER A 94 -5.42 -12.20 -17.87
CA SER A 94 -5.41 -12.45 -19.33
C SER A 94 -5.91 -11.26 -20.15
N ARG A 95 -6.97 -10.58 -19.68
CA ARG A 95 -7.55 -9.42 -20.39
C ARG A 95 -6.64 -8.18 -20.39
N TYR A 96 -5.72 -8.08 -19.44
CA TYR A 96 -4.75 -6.99 -19.38
C TYR A 96 -3.55 -7.17 -20.33
N VAL A 97 -3.24 -8.42 -20.72
CA VAL A 97 -2.18 -8.70 -21.72
C VAL A 97 -2.66 -8.38 -23.14
N GLU A 98 -3.96 -8.52 -23.40
CA GLU A 98 -4.53 -8.34 -24.74
C GLU A 98 -4.80 -6.88 -25.12
N TYR A 99 -5.03 -6.01 -24.14
CA TYR A 99 -5.08 -4.56 -24.35
C TYR A 99 -3.69 -3.93 -24.14
N GLN A 100 -2.76 -4.19 -25.05
CA GLN A 100 -1.70 -3.21 -25.29
C GLN A 100 -2.35 -1.96 -25.90
N THR A 101 -2.30 -0.86 -25.14
CA THR A 101 -2.74 0.46 -25.60
C THR A 101 -2.00 0.82 -26.89
N PRO A 102 -2.68 1.07 -28.02
CA PRO A 102 -2.04 1.61 -29.21
C PRO A 102 -1.43 2.97 -28.88
N LEU A 103 -0.17 3.18 -29.27
CA LEU A 103 0.56 4.45 -29.19
C LEU A 103 -0.17 5.58 -29.91
#